data_AF-A0A2N2ANF4-F1
#
_entry.id   AF-A0A2N2ANF4-F1
#
_cell.length_a   1.000
_cell.length_b   1.000
_cell.length_c   1.000
_cell.angle_alpha   90.00
_cell.angle_beta   90.00
_cell.angle_gamma   90.00
#
_symmetry.space_group_name_H-M   'P 1'
#
loop_
_entity.id
_entity.type
_entity.pdbx_description
1 polymer ?
#
loop_
_entity_poly.entity_id
_entity_poly.type
_entity_poly.pdbx_seq_one_letter_code
_entity_poly.pdbx_strand_id
1 'polypeptide(L)'
;MKRSEELLGLSVISIEDGKEVGCVSDLVINAAKGCVEFLVVDNGPKYMGVKILPFKLIEGVGEYAITIQSSSSITDITDQPEINDLLEKNVRIKGTKVLTKKGRLMGTVSEFLIDDDSEGKIAGCELTPAGESEKPGVIPSEQIVTFGKDVLIINAEAAAILVDSLTSISGQIEAKSKDEPTSPVKGKKQETSGEQEPSEAARLFEERQRKFLIGRKVSKRIETESGEVIAEEGELITEELLDKAKEAGKFMELSMNTK
;
A
#
# COMPACT_ATOMS: atom_id res chain seq x y z
N MET A 1 7.53 -5.21 16.21
CA MET A 1 6.41 -5.54 15.29
C MET A 1 5.42 -4.39 15.25
N LYS A 2 5.11 -3.90 14.05
CA LYS A 2 4.20 -2.77 13.77
C LYS A 2 3.20 -3.12 12.67
N ARG A 3 1.98 -2.60 12.72
CA ARG A 3 1.01 -2.74 11.61
C ARG A 3 1.34 -1.78 10.48
N SER A 4 0.99 -2.13 9.24
CA SER A 4 1.22 -1.22 8.12
C SER A 4 0.50 0.12 8.28
N GLU A 5 -0.71 0.11 8.83
CA GLU A 5 -1.47 1.32 9.16
C GLU A 5 -0.82 2.19 10.23
N GLU A 6 0.00 1.61 11.13
CA GLU A 6 0.75 2.40 12.11
C GLU A 6 1.91 3.16 11.49
N LEU A 7 2.46 2.71 10.35
CA LEU A 7 3.52 3.43 9.65
C LEU A 7 2.96 4.51 8.73
N LEU A 8 1.79 4.28 8.14
CA LEU A 8 1.14 5.21 7.23
C LEU A 8 0.68 6.46 7.98
N GLY A 9 1.09 7.63 7.49
CA GLY A 9 0.75 8.93 8.09
C GLY A 9 1.68 9.39 9.20
N LEU A 10 2.65 8.58 9.64
CA LEU A 10 3.64 9.05 10.62
C LEU A 10 4.56 10.10 10.01
N SER A 11 4.90 11.09 10.83
CA SER A 11 5.93 12.07 10.51
C SER A 11 7.30 11.40 10.50
N VAL A 12 8.11 11.73 9.51
CA VAL A 12 9.51 11.33 9.42
C VAL A 12 10.36 12.47 9.98
N ILE A 13 11.20 12.19 10.98
CA ILE A 13 12.00 13.18 11.70
C ILE A 13 13.48 12.81 11.58
N SER A 14 14.30 13.79 11.19
CA SER A 14 15.76 13.66 11.26
C SER A 14 16.26 13.98 12.67
N ILE A 15 17.10 13.09 13.20
CA ILE A 15 17.73 13.24 14.51
C ILE A 15 18.80 14.33 14.49
N GLU A 16 19.68 14.32 13.49
CA GLU A 16 20.77 15.31 13.37
C GLU A 16 20.24 16.73 13.12
N ASP A 17 19.24 16.85 12.24
CA ASP A 17 18.70 18.15 11.85
C ASP A 17 17.60 18.65 12.82
N GLY A 18 17.11 17.79 13.71
CA GLY A 18 16.01 18.10 14.64
C GLY A 18 14.73 18.55 13.94
N LYS A 19 14.49 18.06 12.72
CA LYS A 19 13.46 18.58 11.82
C LYS A 19 12.60 17.47 11.24
N GLU A 20 11.30 17.76 11.11
CA GLU A 20 10.38 16.95 10.32
C GLU A 20 10.65 17.12 8.82
N VAL A 21 10.92 16.00 8.18
CA VAL A 21 11.32 15.93 6.77
C VAL A 21 10.18 15.48 5.85
N GLY A 22 9.03 15.11 6.41
CA GLY A 22 7.81 14.76 5.67
C GLY A 22 6.92 13.79 6.43
N CYS A 23 5.90 13.25 5.78
CA CYS A 23 4.99 12.23 6.31
C CYS A 23 5.01 10.99 5.43
N VAL A 24 4.89 9.79 6.01
CA VAL A 24 4.76 8.56 5.23
C VAL A 24 3.39 8.54 4.54
N SER A 25 3.38 8.37 3.23
CA SER A 25 2.15 8.33 2.42
C SER A 25 1.84 6.93 1.89
N ASP A 26 2.87 6.12 1.61
CA ASP A 26 2.72 4.76 1.09
C ASP A 26 3.94 3.89 1.42
N LEU A 27 3.81 2.59 1.22
CA LEU A 27 4.85 1.59 1.48
C LEU A 27 5.16 0.79 0.21
N VAL A 28 6.43 0.69 -0.15
CA VAL A 28 6.89 -0.06 -1.33
C VAL A 28 7.42 -1.42 -0.90
N ILE A 29 6.80 -2.47 -1.45
CA ILE A 29 7.01 -3.85 -1.03
C ILE A 29 7.88 -4.58 -2.04
N ASN A 30 8.92 -5.24 -1.54
CA ASN A 30 9.73 -6.15 -2.34
C ASN A 30 9.20 -7.58 -2.20
N ALA A 31 8.37 -8.02 -3.15
CA ALA A 31 7.82 -9.38 -3.16
C ALA A 31 8.87 -10.49 -3.18
N ALA A 32 10.06 -10.24 -3.74
CA ALA A 32 11.12 -11.25 -3.82
C ALA A 32 11.77 -11.48 -2.45
N LYS A 33 11.86 -10.43 -1.62
CA LYS A 33 12.42 -10.50 -0.26
C LYS A 33 11.36 -10.67 0.83
N GLY A 34 10.09 -10.35 0.53
CA GLY A 34 9.02 -10.35 1.52
C GLY A 34 9.18 -9.25 2.58
N CYS A 35 9.66 -8.07 2.19
CA CYS A 35 9.83 -6.92 3.09
C CYS A 35 9.32 -5.62 2.48
N VAL A 36 9.12 -4.62 3.34
CA VAL A 36 8.96 -3.22 2.95
C VAL A 36 10.36 -2.65 2.69
N GLU A 37 10.69 -2.38 1.44
CA GLU A 37 12.04 -1.93 1.05
C GLU A 37 12.15 -0.40 1.15
N PHE A 38 11.09 0.32 0.80
CA PHE A 38 11.05 1.79 0.86
C PHE A 38 9.71 2.29 1.41
N LEU A 39 9.76 3.44 2.09
CA LEU A 39 8.61 4.25 2.46
C LEU A 39 8.53 5.43 1.52
N VAL A 40 7.33 5.76 1.04
CA VAL A 40 7.10 6.96 0.24
C VAL A 40 6.82 8.12 1.19
N VAL A 41 7.66 9.15 1.13
CA VAL A 41 7.58 10.31 2.02
C VAL A 41 7.01 11.49 1.24
N ASP A 42 5.89 12.01 1.71
CA ASP A 42 5.32 13.26 1.21
C ASP A 42 5.95 14.43 1.98
N ASN A 43 6.53 15.39 1.24
CA ASN A 43 7.16 16.58 1.80
C ASN A 43 6.75 17.84 1.01
N GLY A 44 5.48 17.90 0.60
CA GLY A 44 4.88 19.10 0.01
C GLY A 44 4.29 18.86 -1.38
N PRO A 45 4.38 19.84 -2.29
CA PRO A 45 3.68 19.74 -3.56
C PRO A 45 4.21 18.60 -4.43
N LYS A 46 3.30 17.74 -4.93
CA LYS A 46 3.61 16.54 -5.75
C LYS A 46 4.44 16.78 -7.01
N TYR A 47 4.54 18.03 -7.49
CA TYR A 47 5.38 18.39 -8.64
C TYR A 47 6.88 18.43 -8.30
N MET A 48 7.26 18.41 -7.01
CA MET A 48 8.66 18.39 -6.58
C MET A 48 9.30 16.99 -6.63
N GLY A 49 8.58 16.01 -7.19
CA GLY A 49 9.01 14.62 -7.23
C GLY A 49 8.50 13.81 -6.06
N VAL A 50 8.55 12.49 -6.22
CA VAL A 50 8.20 11.54 -5.16
C VAL A 50 9.48 11.24 -4.38
N LYS A 51 9.46 11.55 -3.08
CA LYS A 51 10.56 11.24 -2.19
C LYS A 51 10.36 9.87 -1.55
N ILE A 52 11.46 9.16 -1.38
CA ILE A 52 11.48 7.82 -0.82
C ILE A 52 12.54 7.71 0.28
N LEU A 53 12.24 6.86 1.27
CA LEU A 53 13.12 6.53 2.37
C LEU A 53 13.33 5.01 2.40
N PRO A 54 14.57 4.52 2.19
CA PRO A 54 14.88 3.09 2.38
C PRO A 54 14.62 2.67 3.83
N PHE A 55 13.95 1.53 4.04
CA PHE A 55 13.62 1.05 5.39
C PHE A 55 14.88 0.85 6.25
N LYS A 56 15.97 0.38 5.63
CA LYS A 56 17.28 0.18 6.29
C LYS A 56 17.91 1.45 6.91
N LEU A 57 17.42 2.64 6.56
CA LEU A 57 17.93 3.93 7.08
C LEU A 57 17.05 4.47 8.21
N ILE A 58 16.04 3.72 8.63
CA ILE A 58 15.21 4.04 9.78
C ILE A 58 15.95 3.61 11.04
N GLU A 59 16.09 4.56 11.97
CA GLU A 59 16.68 4.32 13.29
C GLU A 59 15.61 3.86 14.31
N GLY A 60 14.35 4.22 14.08
CA GLY A 60 13.26 3.81 14.96
C GLY A 60 11.87 4.14 14.42
N VAL A 61 10.90 3.30 14.78
CA VAL A 61 9.47 3.46 14.47
C VAL A 61 8.69 3.67 15.76
N GLY A 62 8.44 4.94 16.10
CA GLY A 62 7.68 5.33 17.28
C GLY A 62 6.16 5.29 17.07
N GLU A 63 5.41 5.67 18.10
CA GLU A 63 3.95 5.88 18.00
C GLU A 63 3.58 7.18 17.28
N TYR A 64 4.47 8.18 17.33
CA TYR A 64 4.23 9.51 16.79
C TYR A 64 5.04 9.80 15.51
N ALA A 65 6.24 9.22 15.39
CA ALA A 65 7.14 9.52 14.29
C ALA A 65 8.08 8.35 13.99
N ILE A 66 8.56 8.33 12.75
CA ILE A 66 9.67 7.52 12.28
C ILE A 66 10.93 8.38 12.33
N THR A 67 11.98 7.90 12.99
CA THR A 67 13.25 8.64 13.13
C THR A 67 14.30 8.11 12.16
N ILE A 68 15.02 9.03 11.54
CA ILE A 68 16.16 8.75 10.65
C ILE A 68 17.37 9.56 11.13
N GLN A 69 18.57 9.10 10.80
CA GLN A 69 19.79 9.82 11.20
C GLN A 69 19.81 11.27 10.66
N SER A 70 19.67 11.43 9.34
CA SER A 70 19.79 12.71 8.65
C SER A 70 18.72 12.86 7.56
N SER A 71 18.32 14.09 7.24
CA SER A 71 17.46 14.38 6.08
C SER A 71 18.05 13.90 4.75
N SER A 72 19.36 13.69 4.68
CA SER A 72 20.07 13.10 3.53
C SER A 72 19.69 11.64 3.22
N SER A 73 19.06 10.93 4.16
CA SER A 73 18.55 9.57 3.92
C SER A 73 17.32 9.53 3.00
N ILE A 74 16.67 10.68 2.78
CA ILE A 74 15.56 10.80 1.84
C ILE A 74 16.11 11.10 0.46
N THR A 75 15.70 10.29 -0.51
CA THR A 75 16.15 10.36 -1.90
C THR A 75 14.97 10.52 -2.84
N ASP A 76 15.20 11.08 -4.02
CA ASP A 76 14.17 11.11 -5.05
C ASP A 76 14.02 9.72 -5.69
N ILE A 77 12.80 9.38 -6.06
CA ILE A 77 12.49 8.08 -6.68
C ILE A 77 13.30 7.83 -7.96
N THR A 78 13.67 8.89 -8.67
CA THR A 78 14.45 8.86 -9.91
C THR A 78 15.90 8.43 -9.70
N ASP A 79 16.44 8.66 -8.50
CA ASP A 79 17.83 8.34 -8.17
C ASP A 79 18.00 6.85 -7.82
N GLN A 80 16.90 6.14 -7.62
CA GLN A 80 16.90 4.74 -7.20
C GLN A 80 16.28 3.82 -8.26
N PRO A 81 17.04 3.39 -9.28
CA PRO A 81 16.49 2.60 -10.38
C PRO A 81 15.93 1.24 -9.95
N GLU A 82 16.39 0.70 -8.82
CA GLU A 82 15.91 -0.54 -8.22
C GLU A 82 14.42 -0.48 -7.84
N ILE A 83 13.85 0.72 -7.64
CA ILE A 83 12.44 0.89 -7.29
C ILE A 83 11.50 0.72 -8.50
N ASN A 84 11.98 0.99 -9.72
CA ASN A 84 11.15 0.88 -10.92
C ASN A 84 10.61 -0.55 -11.09
N ASP A 85 11.47 -1.55 -10.89
CA ASP A 85 11.07 -2.96 -10.94
C ASP A 85 10.02 -3.32 -9.89
N LEU A 86 10.07 -2.68 -8.72
CA LEU A 86 9.10 -2.90 -7.64
C LEU A 86 7.75 -2.23 -7.96
N LEU A 87 7.79 -1.02 -8.53
CA LEU A 87 6.60 -0.26 -8.91
C LEU A 87 5.86 -0.89 -10.09
N GLU A 88 6.60 -1.38 -11.09
CA GLU A 88 6.05 -2.10 -12.24
C GLU A 88 5.31 -3.37 -11.81
N LYS A 89 5.89 -4.13 -10.88
CA LYS A 89 5.23 -5.32 -10.29
C LYS A 89 3.97 -4.94 -9.50
N ASN A 90 3.89 -3.70 -9.04
CA ASN A 90 2.77 -3.11 -8.29
C ASN A 90 2.23 -4.04 -7.19
N VAL A 91 3.15 -4.64 -6.45
CA VAL A 91 2.79 -5.61 -5.41
C VAL A 91 2.04 -4.87 -4.32
N ARG A 92 0.83 -5.34 -4.02
CA ARG A 92 0.05 -4.90 -2.88
C ARG A 92 -0.19 -6.09 -2.00
N ILE A 93 -0.18 -5.89 -0.69
CA ILE A 93 -0.53 -6.95 0.26
C ILE A 93 -1.96 -6.76 0.71
N LYS A 94 -2.25 -5.59 1.29
CA LYS A 94 -3.59 -5.20 1.71
C LYS A 94 -4.57 -5.22 0.53
N GLY A 95 -5.71 -5.89 0.72
CA GLY A 95 -6.77 -6.04 -0.28
C GLY A 95 -6.58 -7.17 -1.29
N THR A 96 -5.45 -7.90 -1.26
CA THR A 96 -5.25 -9.04 -2.17
C THR A 96 -6.00 -10.28 -1.74
N LYS A 97 -6.40 -11.09 -2.73
CA LYS A 97 -7.07 -12.38 -2.46
C LYS A 97 -6.05 -13.40 -2.01
N VAL A 98 -6.33 -14.09 -0.92
CA VAL A 98 -5.47 -15.16 -0.41
C VAL A 98 -5.91 -16.48 -1.01
N LEU A 99 -5.01 -17.14 -1.75
CA LEU A 99 -5.22 -18.45 -2.34
C LEU A 99 -4.20 -19.46 -1.83
N THR A 100 -4.65 -20.69 -1.61
CA THR A 100 -3.73 -21.82 -1.38
C THR A 100 -3.05 -22.22 -2.68
N LYS A 101 -1.90 -22.91 -2.61
CA LYS A 101 -1.26 -23.58 -3.76
C LYS A 101 -2.20 -24.51 -4.55
N LYS A 102 -3.27 -25.00 -3.92
CA LYS A 102 -4.29 -25.86 -4.55
C LYS A 102 -5.42 -25.06 -5.23
N GLY A 103 -5.37 -23.73 -5.20
CA GLY A 103 -6.37 -22.85 -5.82
C GLY A 103 -7.62 -22.58 -4.96
N ARG A 104 -7.66 -23.02 -3.71
CA ARG A 104 -8.76 -22.67 -2.78
C ARG A 104 -8.60 -21.22 -2.31
N LEU A 105 -9.66 -20.43 -2.45
CA LEU A 105 -9.76 -19.07 -1.92
C LEU A 105 -10.01 -19.12 -0.40
N MET A 106 -9.13 -18.48 0.37
CA MET A 106 -9.24 -18.38 1.82
C MET A 106 -9.93 -17.08 2.25
N GLY A 107 -9.73 -16.01 1.49
CA GLY A 107 -10.21 -14.69 1.88
C GLY A 107 -9.45 -13.57 1.21
N THR A 108 -9.38 -12.45 1.92
CA THR A 108 -8.67 -11.23 1.51
C THR A 108 -7.78 -10.76 2.65
N VAL A 109 -6.62 -10.20 2.34
CA VAL A 109 -5.75 -9.61 3.36
C VAL A 109 -6.32 -8.27 3.82
N SER A 110 -6.61 -8.12 5.11
CA SER A 110 -7.04 -6.85 5.71
C SER A 110 -5.87 -5.96 6.11
N GLU A 111 -4.82 -6.57 6.67
CA GLU A 111 -3.65 -5.88 7.19
C GLU A 111 -2.41 -6.78 7.14
N PHE A 112 -1.21 -6.23 7.26
CA PHE A 112 0.03 -6.96 7.44
C PHE A 112 0.90 -6.36 8.55
N LEU A 113 1.70 -7.24 9.15
CA LEU A 113 2.60 -6.94 10.25
C LEU A 113 4.03 -6.82 9.70
N ILE A 114 4.72 -5.76 10.10
CA ILE A 114 6.08 -5.43 9.70
C ILE A 114 6.96 -5.58 10.95
N ASP A 115 8.08 -6.25 10.78
CA ASP A 115 9.14 -6.33 11.76
C ASP A 115 10.09 -5.14 11.59
N ASP A 116 10.01 -4.20 12.52
CA ASP A 116 10.85 -3.01 12.58
C ASP A 116 12.29 -3.32 13.02
N ASP A 117 12.53 -4.42 13.73
CA ASP A 117 13.87 -4.87 14.11
C ASP A 117 14.60 -5.59 12.96
N SER A 118 13.85 -6.16 12.01
CA SER A 118 14.38 -6.99 10.92
C SER A 118 14.31 -6.30 9.54
N GLU A 119 14.76 -5.04 9.44
CA GLU A 119 14.81 -4.28 8.17
C GLU A 119 13.47 -4.26 7.40
N GLY A 120 12.34 -4.23 8.11
CA GLY A 120 11.02 -4.11 7.49
C GLY A 120 10.49 -5.40 6.90
N LYS A 121 10.98 -6.57 7.32
CA LYS A 121 10.41 -7.87 6.93
C LYS A 121 8.93 -7.95 7.30
N ILE A 122 8.14 -8.50 6.39
CA ILE A 122 6.73 -8.76 6.68
C ILE A 122 6.67 -10.02 7.54
N ALA A 123 6.21 -9.88 8.78
CA ALA A 123 6.09 -10.99 9.73
C ALA A 123 4.84 -11.84 9.48
N GLY A 124 3.78 -11.23 8.96
CA GLY A 124 2.55 -11.93 8.63
C GLY A 124 1.47 -11.04 8.03
N CYS A 125 0.37 -11.66 7.60
CA CYS A 125 -0.78 -10.99 7.00
C CYS A 125 -2.07 -11.42 7.71
N GLU A 126 -2.88 -10.45 8.13
CA GLU A 126 -4.21 -10.67 8.67
C GLU A 126 -5.20 -11.06 7.56
N LEU A 127 -5.82 -12.23 7.72
CA LEU A 127 -6.80 -12.78 6.80
C LEU A 127 -8.21 -12.42 7.26
N THR A 128 -8.95 -11.76 6.38
CA THR A 128 -10.41 -11.70 6.45
C THR A 128 -11.00 -12.83 5.61
N PRO A 129 -11.69 -13.80 6.21
CA PRO A 129 -12.19 -14.98 5.51
C PRO A 129 -13.27 -14.63 4.48
N ALA A 130 -13.29 -15.33 3.33
CA ALA A 130 -14.29 -15.11 2.29
C ALA A 130 -15.67 -15.73 2.61
N GLY A 131 -15.75 -16.64 3.59
CA GLY A 131 -16.99 -17.32 3.96
C GLY A 131 -16.88 -18.06 5.29
N GLU A 132 -17.99 -18.62 5.77
CA GLU A 132 -18.11 -19.21 7.12
C GLU A 132 -17.22 -20.44 7.37
N SER A 133 -16.70 -21.07 6.32
CA SER A 133 -15.81 -22.23 6.44
C SER A 133 -14.37 -21.88 6.77
N GLU A 134 -13.97 -20.61 6.61
CA GLU A 134 -12.63 -20.13 6.87
C GLU A 134 -12.64 -19.29 8.16
N LYS A 135 -11.55 -19.33 8.93
CA LYS A 135 -11.44 -18.55 10.16
C LYS A 135 -10.63 -17.27 9.89
N PRO A 136 -10.94 -16.17 10.58
CA PRO A 136 -10.02 -15.04 10.64
C PRO A 136 -8.75 -15.46 11.39
N GLY A 137 -7.64 -14.80 11.08
CA GLY A 137 -6.39 -15.01 11.80
C GLY A 137 -5.19 -14.42 11.06
N VAL A 138 -4.01 -14.57 11.65
CA VAL A 138 -2.76 -14.13 11.02
C VAL A 138 -2.10 -15.30 10.30
N ILE A 139 -1.77 -15.07 9.04
CA ILE A 139 -0.94 -15.95 8.21
C ILE A 139 0.51 -15.52 8.44
N PRO A 140 1.35 -16.38 9.04
CA PRO A 140 2.75 -16.04 9.26
C PRO A 140 3.53 -16.07 7.93
N SER A 141 4.56 -15.25 7.83
CA SER A 141 5.29 -15.01 6.58
C SER A 141 5.90 -16.27 5.96
N GLU A 142 6.27 -17.26 6.79
CA GLU A 142 6.84 -18.54 6.38
C GLU A 142 5.87 -19.39 5.55
N GLN A 143 4.58 -19.12 5.70
CA GLN A 143 3.53 -19.80 4.94
C GLN A 143 3.21 -19.09 3.62
N ILE A 144 3.71 -17.87 3.43
CA ILE A 144 3.52 -17.07 2.22
C ILE A 144 4.58 -17.48 1.19
N VAL A 145 4.09 -17.89 0.03
CA VAL A 145 4.92 -18.38 -1.08
C VAL A 145 5.13 -17.27 -2.11
N THR A 146 4.13 -16.42 -2.29
CA THR A 146 4.18 -15.36 -3.31
C THR A 146 3.34 -14.17 -2.89
N PHE A 147 3.94 -12.99 -2.93
CA PHE A 147 3.26 -11.69 -2.88
C PHE A 147 3.01 -11.21 -4.32
N GLY A 148 1.79 -11.40 -4.82
CA GLY A 148 1.39 -10.92 -6.14
C GLY A 148 0.69 -9.57 -6.08
N LYS A 149 0.42 -8.99 -7.25
CA LYS A 149 -0.38 -7.76 -7.40
C LYS A 149 -1.82 -7.93 -6.93
N ASP A 150 -2.45 -9.04 -7.32
CA ASP A 150 -3.87 -9.31 -7.06
C ASP A 150 -4.09 -10.48 -6.08
N VAL A 151 -3.09 -11.35 -5.96
CA VAL A 151 -3.18 -12.64 -5.26
C VAL A 151 -1.98 -12.86 -4.37
N LEU A 152 -2.24 -13.28 -3.13
CA LEU A 152 -1.26 -13.79 -2.20
C LEU A 152 -1.37 -15.31 -2.12
N ILE A 153 -0.29 -16.02 -2.44
CA ILE A 153 -0.29 -17.49 -2.49
C ILE A 153 0.32 -18.06 -1.20
N ILE A 154 -0.41 -18.96 -0.53
CA ILE A 154 0.04 -19.62 0.70
C ILE A 154 0.13 -21.14 0.54
N ASN A 155 0.95 -21.76 1.39
CA ASN A 155 0.95 -23.20 1.55
C ASN A 155 -0.39 -23.67 2.16
N ALA A 156 -0.88 -24.83 1.72
CA ALA A 156 -2.20 -25.34 2.12
C ALA A 156 -2.31 -25.66 3.63
N GLU A 157 -1.19 -25.77 4.32
CA GLU A 157 -1.10 -26.01 5.77
C GLU A 157 -1.33 -24.73 6.60
N ALA A 158 -1.26 -23.55 5.99
CA ALA A 158 -1.46 -22.27 6.66
C ALA A 158 -2.88 -22.08 7.21
N ALA A 159 -3.88 -22.71 6.58
CA ALA A 159 -5.27 -22.69 7.05
C ALA A 159 -5.44 -23.36 8.43
N ALA A 160 -4.51 -24.23 8.82
CA ALA A 160 -4.51 -24.89 10.13
C ALA A 160 -3.71 -24.12 11.19
N ILE A 161 -2.86 -23.17 10.78
CA ILE A 161 -1.97 -22.37 11.63
C ILE A 161 -2.42 -20.89 11.56
N LEU A 162 -3.72 -20.66 11.67
CA LEU A 162 -4.21 -19.32 11.93
C LEU A 162 -3.95 -19.04 13.40
N VAL A 163 -2.99 -18.16 13.66
CA VAL A 163 -2.67 -17.72 15.02
C VAL A 163 -3.76 -16.73 15.42
N ASP A 164 -4.57 -17.10 16.40
CA ASP A 164 -5.51 -16.20 17.06
C ASP A 164 -4.66 -15.14 17.79
N SER A 165 -4.76 -13.89 17.36
CA SER A 165 -3.72 -12.90 17.61
C SER A 165 -3.67 -12.39 19.06
N LEU A 166 -2.44 -12.08 19.49
CA LEU A 166 -2.01 -11.09 20.52
C LEU A 166 -1.37 -11.54 21.86
N THR A 167 -1.10 -12.82 22.15
CA THR A 167 -0.55 -13.17 23.50
C THR A 167 0.66 -14.10 23.59
N SER A 168 1.33 -14.49 22.51
CA SER A 168 2.38 -15.54 22.62
C SER A 168 3.75 -15.25 22.00
N ILE A 169 4.02 -14.04 21.53
CA ILE A 169 5.35 -13.74 20.92
C ILE A 169 6.38 -13.23 21.96
N SER A 170 5.97 -12.73 23.13
CA SER A 170 6.92 -12.30 24.20
C SER A 170 7.52 -13.44 25.02
N GLY A 171 7.36 -14.71 24.62
CA GLY A 171 7.53 -15.83 25.55
C GLY A 171 8.76 -16.72 25.38
N GLN A 172 9.44 -16.78 24.23
CA GLN A 172 10.49 -17.79 24.02
C GLN A 172 11.62 -17.30 23.11
N ILE A 173 12.42 -16.37 23.61
CA ILE A 173 13.82 -16.26 23.22
C ILE A 173 14.65 -16.29 24.50
N GLU A 174 14.81 -17.49 25.05
CA GLU A 174 15.96 -17.79 25.88
C GLU A 174 16.59 -19.12 25.43
N ALA A 175 17.88 -19.02 25.16
CA ALA A 175 18.88 -20.08 25.10
C ALA A 175 18.91 -20.96 23.82
N LYS A 176 19.75 -20.56 22.85
CA LYS A 176 21.16 -21.01 22.82
C LYS A 176 21.95 -20.44 21.64
N SER A 177 23.09 -19.88 21.99
CA SER A 177 24.15 -19.31 21.16
C SER A 177 25.04 -20.38 20.49
N LYS A 178 25.88 -19.87 19.56
CA LYS A 178 27.03 -20.47 18.83
C LYS A 178 26.67 -21.14 17.49
N ASP A 179 27.29 -20.85 16.36
CA ASP A 179 28.64 -20.33 16.07
C ASP A 179 28.63 -19.60 14.71
N GLU A 180 29.52 -18.62 14.56
CA GLU A 180 29.97 -17.99 13.30
C GLU A 180 30.96 -18.94 12.56
N PRO A 181 31.62 -18.60 11.42
CA PRO A 181 31.42 -17.51 10.44
C PRO A 181 31.54 -17.97 8.96
N THR A 182 31.29 -17.06 7.99
CA THR A 182 32.17 -16.66 6.83
C THR A 182 31.43 -16.19 5.54
N SER A 183 31.91 -15.05 5.01
CA SER A 183 31.55 -14.22 3.83
C SER A 183 31.95 -14.81 2.43
N PRO A 184 31.91 -14.10 1.26
CA PRO A 184 31.10 -12.98 0.68
C PRO A 184 30.70 -13.14 -0.85
N VAL A 185 30.06 -12.12 -1.49
CA VAL A 185 30.35 -11.51 -2.85
C VAL A 185 29.20 -11.36 -3.92
N LYS A 186 28.94 -10.07 -4.35
CA LYS A 186 28.52 -9.41 -5.67
C LYS A 186 27.38 -9.99 -6.56
N GLY A 187 26.57 -9.27 -7.38
CA GLY A 187 26.36 -7.85 -7.79
C GLY A 187 25.56 -7.73 -9.14
N LYS A 188 24.99 -6.52 -9.44
CA LYS A 188 24.58 -5.87 -10.76
C LYS A 188 23.16 -5.96 -11.42
N LYS A 189 22.48 -4.78 -11.51
CA LYS A 189 21.85 -3.96 -12.63
C LYS A 189 21.01 -4.56 -13.81
N GLN A 190 19.85 -3.93 -14.20
CA GLN A 190 19.66 -2.98 -15.37
C GLN A 190 18.21 -2.83 -16.00
N GLU A 191 17.65 -1.59 -15.99
CA GLU A 191 16.88 -0.71 -16.98
C GLU A 191 15.76 -1.10 -18.03
N THR A 192 14.68 -0.25 -18.09
CA THR A 192 14.04 0.57 -19.21
C THR A 192 12.70 0.27 -19.97
N SER A 193 11.70 1.18 -19.79
CA SER A 193 10.84 2.07 -20.68
C SER A 193 10.04 1.69 -21.97
N GLY A 194 8.80 2.25 -22.13
CA GLY A 194 8.12 2.64 -23.42
C GLY A 194 6.55 2.72 -23.47
N GLU A 195 5.95 3.79 -24.05
CA GLU A 195 4.49 4.20 -24.12
C GLU A 195 3.61 3.65 -25.29
N GLN A 196 2.26 3.55 -25.14
CA GLN A 196 1.17 3.80 -26.17
C GLN A 196 -0.33 3.61 -25.70
N GLU A 197 -1.25 4.49 -26.20
CA GLU A 197 -2.76 4.48 -26.29
C GLU A 197 -3.66 4.36 -25.01
N PRO A 198 -4.86 5.01 -24.94
CA PRO A 198 -5.71 4.98 -23.74
C PRO A 198 -6.34 3.59 -23.61
N SER A 199 -5.66 2.76 -22.82
CA SER A 199 -6.03 1.37 -22.63
C SER A 199 -7.49 1.23 -22.19
N GLU A 200 -8.07 0.05 -22.45
CA GLU A 200 -9.37 -0.38 -21.92
C GLU A 200 -9.51 -0.12 -20.41
N ALA A 201 -8.40 -0.01 -19.67
CA ALA A 201 -8.37 0.37 -18.26
C ALA A 201 -8.90 1.79 -17.99
N ALA A 202 -8.68 2.76 -18.87
CA ALA A 202 -9.25 4.11 -18.74
C ALA A 202 -10.78 4.07 -18.85
N ARG A 203 -11.30 3.27 -19.78
CA ARG A 203 -12.75 3.05 -19.96
C ARG A 203 -13.37 2.27 -18.79
N LEU A 204 -12.67 1.24 -18.33
CA LEU A 204 -13.11 0.41 -17.20
C LEU A 204 -13.10 1.17 -15.87
N PHE A 205 -12.20 2.16 -15.73
CA PHE A 205 -12.12 3.05 -14.58
C PHE A 205 -13.30 4.05 -14.56
N GLU A 206 -13.63 4.66 -15.70
CA GLU A 206 -14.77 5.57 -15.82
C GLU A 206 -16.12 4.88 -15.55
N GLU A 207 -16.32 3.65 -16.06
CA GLU A 207 -17.56 2.89 -15.81
C GLU A 207 -17.76 2.54 -14.33
N ARG A 208 -16.66 2.25 -13.62
CA ARG A 208 -16.68 1.96 -12.18
C ARG A 208 -16.97 3.22 -11.37
N GLN A 209 -16.40 4.36 -11.76
CA GLN A 209 -16.71 5.64 -11.10
C GLN A 209 -18.17 6.04 -11.29
N ARG A 210 -18.75 5.86 -12.49
CA ARG A 210 -20.19 6.14 -12.73
C ARG A 210 -21.11 5.32 -11.83
N LYS A 211 -20.88 4.00 -11.74
CA LYS A 211 -21.70 3.11 -10.89
C LYS A 211 -21.65 3.45 -9.40
N PHE A 212 -20.58 4.09 -8.95
CA PHE A 212 -20.40 4.46 -7.54
C PHE A 212 -21.05 5.83 -7.19
N LEU A 213 -21.28 6.66 -8.20
CA LEU A 213 -21.89 7.98 -8.04
C LEU A 213 -23.41 7.93 -8.14
N ILE A 214 -23.96 6.98 -8.92
CA ILE A 214 -25.41 6.80 -9.06
C ILE A 214 -26.04 6.46 -7.70
N GLY A 215 -27.04 7.27 -7.30
CA GLY A 215 -27.74 7.13 -6.03
C GLY A 215 -27.12 7.90 -4.85
N ARG A 216 -25.98 8.56 -5.04
CA ARG A 216 -25.44 9.53 -4.07
C ARG A 216 -26.10 10.89 -4.24
N LYS A 217 -25.99 11.75 -3.23
CA LYS A 217 -26.51 13.12 -3.29
C LYS A 217 -25.38 14.10 -3.54
N VAL A 218 -25.67 15.09 -4.35
CA VAL A 218 -24.73 16.17 -4.65
C VAL A 218 -24.54 17.00 -3.39
N SER A 219 -23.29 17.24 -2.99
CA SER A 219 -22.97 17.96 -1.76
C SER A 219 -22.76 19.46 -1.96
N LYS A 220 -22.63 19.92 -3.21
CA LYS A 220 -22.55 21.33 -3.62
C LYS A 220 -23.06 21.52 -5.04
N ARG A 221 -23.69 22.66 -5.31
CA ARG A 221 -24.14 23.04 -6.66
C ARG A 221 -22.97 23.03 -7.65
N ILE A 222 -23.17 22.38 -8.80
CA ILE A 222 -22.20 22.28 -9.89
C ILE A 222 -22.71 23.09 -11.07
N GLU A 223 -21.90 24.04 -11.53
CA GLU A 223 -22.21 24.92 -12.67
C GLU A 223 -21.07 24.90 -13.69
N THR A 224 -21.42 25.12 -14.94
CA THR A 224 -20.46 25.31 -16.03
C THR A 224 -19.87 26.72 -16.01
N GLU A 225 -18.75 26.92 -16.71
CA GLU A 225 -18.14 28.25 -16.85
C GLU A 225 -19.04 29.25 -17.60
N SER A 226 -20.05 28.76 -18.34
CA SER A 226 -21.11 29.56 -18.97
C SER A 226 -22.27 29.92 -18.02
N GLY A 227 -22.24 29.50 -16.76
CA GLY A 227 -23.28 29.77 -15.76
C GLY A 227 -24.51 28.86 -15.85
N GLU A 228 -24.43 27.78 -16.61
CA GLU A 228 -25.49 26.76 -16.70
C GLU A 228 -25.31 25.73 -15.58
N VAL A 229 -26.40 25.49 -14.83
CA VAL A 229 -26.39 24.63 -13.64
C VAL A 229 -26.54 23.17 -14.07
N ILE A 230 -25.53 22.36 -13.72
CA ILE A 230 -25.47 20.93 -14.05
C ILE A 230 -26.11 20.08 -12.95
N ALA A 231 -25.93 20.47 -11.68
CA ALA A 231 -26.53 19.77 -10.54
C ALA A 231 -26.73 20.71 -9.34
N GLU A 232 -27.85 20.58 -8.64
CA GLU A 232 -28.15 21.36 -7.43
C GLU A 232 -27.66 20.66 -6.15
N GLU A 233 -27.37 21.45 -5.11
CA GLU A 233 -27.00 20.90 -3.81
C GLU A 233 -28.15 20.07 -3.21
N GLY A 234 -27.87 18.81 -2.87
CA GLY A 234 -28.84 17.84 -2.34
C GLY A 234 -29.55 16.99 -3.40
N GLU A 235 -29.32 17.25 -4.69
CA GLU A 235 -29.92 16.51 -5.80
C GLU A 235 -29.37 15.09 -5.90
N LEU A 236 -30.21 14.13 -6.29
CA LEU A 236 -29.80 12.73 -6.46
C LEU A 236 -29.10 12.54 -7.79
N ILE A 237 -27.95 11.87 -7.75
CA ILE A 237 -27.15 11.62 -8.94
C ILE A 237 -27.76 10.46 -9.74
N THR A 238 -28.28 10.80 -10.91
CA THR A 238 -28.83 9.87 -11.90
C THR A 238 -27.87 9.70 -13.09
N GLU A 239 -28.08 8.67 -13.92
CA GLU A 239 -27.26 8.48 -15.13
C GLU A 239 -27.32 9.69 -16.07
N GLU A 240 -28.50 10.31 -16.22
CA GLU A 240 -28.70 11.50 -17.05
C GLU A 240 -27.89 12.71 -16.55
N LEU A 241 -27.73 12.85 -15.22
CA LEU A 241 -26.92 13.91 -14.62
C LEU A 241 -25.42 13.68 -14.83
N LEU A 242 -24.96 12.42 -14.79
CA LEU A 242 -23.57 12.05 -15.06
C LEU A 242 -23.19 12.20 -16.54
N ASP A 243 -24.14 12.00 -17.45
CA ASP A 243 -23.95 12.28 -18.87
C ASP A 243 -23.86 13.78 -19.13
N LYS A 244 -24.77 14.60 -18.58
CA LYS A 244 -24.67 16.06 -18.65
C LYS A 244 -23.37 16.60 -18.06
N ALA A 245 -22.95 16.07 -16.90
CA ALA A 245 -21.68 16.46 -16.29
C ALA A 245 -20.46 16.04 -17.11
N LYS A 246 -20.52 14.92 -17.85
CA LYS A 246 -19.44 14.49 -18.74
C LYS A 246 -19.36 15.34 -20.00
N GLU A 247 -20.50 15.63 -20.64
CA GLU A 247 -20.55 16.52 -21.81
C GLU A 247 -20.09 17.95 -21.48
N ALA A 248 -20.39 18.41 -20.27
CA ALA A 248 -19.93 19.71 -19.77
C ALA A 248 -18.49 19.71 -19.22
N GLY A 249 -17.79 18.56 -19.23
CA GLY A 249 -16.42 18.44 -18.68
C GLY A 249 -16.33 18.56 -17.15
N LYS A 250 -17.46 18.53 -16.45
CA LYS A 250 -17.60 18.71 -14.99
C LYS A 250 -17.77 17.40 -14.22
N PHE A 251 -17.61 16.24 -14.86
CA PHE A 251 -17.74 14.92 -14.24
C PHE A 251 -16.84 14.73 -13.02
N MET A 252 -15.60 15.23 -13.10
CA MET A 252 -14.63 15.12 -12.01
C MET A 252 -15.00 16.00 -10.81
N GLU A 253 -15.59 17.17 -11.06
CA GLU A 253 -16.07 18.08 -10.02
C GLU A 253 -17.33 17.54 -9.34
N LEU A 254 -18.24 16.97 -10.12
CA LEU A 254 -19.41 16.26 -9.59
C LEU A 254 -18.98 15.07 -8.75
N SER A 255 -18.01 14.26 -9.21
CA SER A 255 -17.45 13.12 -8.47
C SER A 255 -16.87 13.48 -7.11
N MET A 256 -16.23 14.65 -7.00
CA MET A 256 -15.63 15.11 -5.74
C MET A 256 -16.65 15.72 -4.78
N ASN A 257 -17.80 16.17 -5.28
CA ASN A 257 -18.86 16.80 -4.50
C ASN A 257 -20.09 15.90 -4.36
N THR A 258 -19.89 14.68 -3.86
CA THR A 258 -20.97 13.72 -3.54
C THR A 258 -20.93 13.30 -2.07
N LYS A 259 -22.11 13.08 -1.46
CA LYS A 259 -22.31 12.54 -0.13
C LYS A 259 -23.27 11.35 -0.15
#